data_AF-A0A1E1W378-F1
#
_entry.id   AF-A0A1E1W378-F1
#
_cell.length_a   1.000
_cell.length_b   1.000
_cell.length_c   1.000
_cell.angle_alpha   90.00
_cell.angle_beta   90.00
_cell.angle_gamma   90.00
#
_symmetry.space_group_name_H-M   'P 1'
#
loop_
_entity.id
_entity.type
_entity.pdbx_description
1 polymer ?
#
loop_
_entity_poly.entity_id
_entity_poly.type
_entity_poly.pdbx_seq_one_letter_code
_entity_poly.pdbx_strand_id
1 'polypeptide(L)'
;MSDVKKRKNVSATVDKNGDKSASEAKIHDKPATSDNKLMLRVLSRIVVITSLLIVVYFSTKEENIKPFARQSDILPGKGQIVECSTSYLREVERYEGCYPKDCKRYVTDQVISVREAEDLLEMAKKGFKVGGSAGGASILDLHSGALSKGTHYINIYKNEDTKNLFTENDFNIYRVVKEKIRYAVGHHFGISPNKIYLTHTTFFSELTAKKAAGIHDEYWHPHVDKETYPHFHYTTLLYLGDYNIDFKGGRFVFIDEKFNRTVEPRKGRLSMFTSGAENRHYVEKVTSGIRYAITVSFTCDKNHAIEDPSINKYLN
;
A
#
# COMPACT_ATOMS: atom_id res chain seq x y z
N MET A 1 -36.15 -59.51 -5.47
CA MET A 1 -37.09 -58.86 -6.39
C MET A 1 -36.25 -57.91 -7.24
N SER A 2 -35.84 -58.31 -8.45
CA SER A 2 -36.61 -58.14 -9.72
C SER A 2 -36.75 -56.63 -10.01
N ASP A 3 -36.23 -56.04 -11.07
CA ASP A 3 -36.34 -56.34 -12.51
C ASP A 3 -35.14 -55.68 -13.24
N VAL A 4 -34.43 -56.23 -14.24
CA VAL A 4 -34.77 -56.94 -15.50
C VAL A 4 -35.60 -56.14 -16.49
N LYS A 5 -34.93 -55.67 -17.56
CA LYS A 5 -35.45 -55.70 -18.94
C LYS A 5 -34.27 -56.10 -19.85
N LYS A 6 -34.19 -57.35 -20.32
CA LYS A 6 -34.78 -57.89 -21.57
C LYS A 6 -34.34 -57.09 -22.81
N ARG A 7 -34.00 -57.65 -23.97
CA ARG A 7 -33.79 -59.01 -24.55
C ARG A 7 -33.84 -58.75 -26.08
N LYS A 8 -32.99 -59.39 -26.88
CA LYS A 8 -33.30 -60.14 -28.13
C LYS A 8 -32.07 -60.08 -29.08
N ASN A 9 -31.38 -61.19 -29.32
CA ASN A 9 -31.73 -62.32 -30.22
C ASN A 9 -31.89 -61.88 -31.68
N VAL A 10 -30.98 -62.19 -32.61
CA VAL A 10 -30.50 -63.49 -33.19
C VAL A 10 -31.02 -63.55 -34.63
N SER A 11 -30.09 -63.69 -35.59
CA SER A 11 -30.06 -64.73 -36.65
C SER A 11 -29.06 -64.26 -37.73
N ALA A 12 -27.91 -64.89 -37.87
CA ALA A 12 -27.71 -66.10 -38.67
C ALA A 12 -28.11 -65.89 -40.14
N THR A 13 -27.13 -65.93 -41.06
CA THR A 13 -27.01 -67.03 -42.03
C THR A 13 -25.70 -66.96 -42.80
N VAL A 14 -25.14 -68.16 -42.94
CA VAL A 14 -23.90 -68.56 -43.59
C VAL A 14 -24.22 -68.93 -45.04
N ASP A 15 -23.35 -68.63 -46.02
CA ASP A 15 -22.83 -69.65 -46.94
C ASP A 15 -21.79 -69.12 -47.96
N LYS A 16 -20.64 -69.84 -47.98
CA LYS A 16 -19.89 -70.41 -49.12
C LYS A 16 -19.35 -69.43 -50.21
N ASN A 17 -18.14 -69.57 -50.75
CA ASN A 17 -17.24 -70.71 -50.88
C ASN A 17 -15.87 -70.26 -51.46
N GLY A 18 -14.80 -71.00 -51.13
CA GLY A 18 -13.59 -71.21 -51.95
C GLY A 18 -12.57 -70.06 -52.02
N ASP A 19 -11.27 -70.28 -52.22
CA ASP A 19 -10.40 -71.46 -52.18
C ASP A 19 -8.95 -70.90 -52.09
N LYS A 20 -8.08 -71.60 -51.37
CA LYS A 20 -6.60 -71.67 -51.48
C LYS A 20 -5.68 -70.44 -51.53
N SER A 21 -4.76 -70.49 -50.57
CA SER A 21 -3.28 -70.43 -50.71
C SER A 21 -2.54 -69.10 -50.40
N ALA A 22 -1.66 -69.24 -49.41
CA ALA A 22 -0.29 -68.74 -49.29
C ALA A 22 0.04 -67.28 -49.68
N SER A 23 0.40 -66.47 -48.69
CA SER A 23 1.74 -65.85 -48.65
C SER A 23 2.04 -65.31 -47.25
N GLU A 24 3.20 -65.69 -46.72
CA GLU A 24 3.82 -65.04 -45.58
C GLU A 24 4.21 -63.61 -45.96
N ALA A 25 3.68 -62.61 -45.25
CA ALA A 25 4.21 -61.24 -45.29
C ALA A 25 4.81 -60.90 -43.92
N LYS A 26 6.14 -60.83 -43.90
CA LYS A 26 6.98 -60.49 -42.75
C LYS A 26 6.59 -59.14 -42.14
N ILE A 27 6.50 -59.13 -40.82
CA ILE A 27 6.48 -57.93 -39.98
C ILE A 27 7.80 -57.18 -40.21
N HIS A 28 7.72 -55.97 -40.77
CA HIS A 28 8.83 -55.03 -40.78
C HIS A 28 8.55 -53.93 -39.76
N ASP A 29 9.12 -54.10 -38.56
CA ASP A 29 9.37 -52.98 -37.65
C ASP A 29 10.34 -52.01 -38.35
N LYS A 30 9.88 -50.78 -38.59
CA LYS A 30 10.77 -49.70 -39.06
C LYS A 30 11.61 -49.22 -37.88
N PRO A 31 12.95 -49.23 -37.98
CA PRO A 31 13.78 -48.71 -36.91
C PRO A 31 13.62 -47.18 -36.86
N ALA A 32 13.25 -46.66 -35.68
CA ALA A 32 13.27 -45.22 -35.43
C ALA A 32 14.69 -44.70 -35.71
N THR A 33 14.80 -43.88 -36.75
CA THR A 33 16.06 -43.30 -37.23
C THR A 33 16.74 -42.51 -36.11
N SER A 34 18.06 -42.65 -36.01
CA SER A 34 18.95 -41.99 -35.03
C SER A 34 18.64 -40.50 -34.86
N ASP A 35 18.24 -39.83 -35.95
CA ASP A 35 17.89 -38.42 -35.99
C ASP A 35 16.70 -38.05 -35.09
N ASN A 36 15.67 -38.90 -35.01
CA ASN A 36 14.50 -38.63 -34.16
C ASN A 36 14.83 -38.69 -32.67
N LYS A 37 15.78 -39.55 -32.26
CA LYS A 37 16.26 -39.60 -30.88
C LYS A 37 17.14 -38.40 -30.53
N LEU A 38 17.94 -37.93 -31.48
CA LEU A 38 18.75 -36.72 -31.32
C LEU A 38 17.86 -35.47 -31.22
N MET A 39 16.87 -35.35 -32.11
CA MET A 39 15.92 -34.23 -32.11
C MET A 39 15.09 -34.18 -30.82
N LEU A 40 14.63 -35.34 -30.33
CA LEU A 40 13.89 -35.43 -29.07
C LEU A 40 14.75 -35.05 -27.85
N ARG A 41 16.04 -35.43 -27.85
CA ARG A 41 17.00 -35.02 -26.80
C ARG A 41 17.29 -33.53 -26.82
N VAL A 42 17.41 -32.94 -28.01
CA VAL A 42 17.60 -31.48 -28.17
C VAL A 42 16.37 -30.73 -27.70
N LEU A 43 15.16 -31.15 -28.10
CA LEU A 43 13.90 -30.56 -27.65
C LEU A 43 13.72 -30.66 -26.12
N SER A 44 14.00 -31.82 -25.53
CA SER A 44 13.95 -32.00 -24.07
C SER A 44 14.90 -31.05 -23.34
N ARG A 45 16.13 -30.88 -23.83
CA ARG A 45 17.10 -29.94 -23.24
C ARG A 45 16.65 -28.49 -23.38
N ILE A 46 16.09 -28.11 -24.53
CA ILE A 46 15.55 -26.76 -24.73
C ILE A 46 14.42 -26.49 -23.74
N VAL A 47 13.47 -27.42 -23.57
CA VAL A 47 12.36 -27.27 -22.61
C VAL A 47 12.85 -27.15 -21.18
N VAL A 48 13.84 -27.94 -20.77
CA VAL A 48 14.42 -27.86 -19.42
C VAL A 48 15.14 -26.53 -19.22
N ILE A 49 15.94 -26.09 -20.19
CA ILE A 49 16.66 -24.81 -20.14
C ILE A 49 15.68 -23.64 -20.11
N THR A 50 14.65 -23.62 -20.96
CA THR A 50 13.66 -22.54 -20.95
C THR A 50 12.84 -22.55 -19.67
N SER A 51 12.48 -23.71 -19.14
CA SER A 51 11.79 -23.81 -17.84
C SER A 51 12.67 -23.28 -16.70
N LEU A 52 13.95 -23.64 -16.68
CA LEU A 52 14.93 -23.09 -15.72
C LEU A 52 15.10 -21.59 -15.88
N LEU A 53 15.23 -21.08 -17.12
CA LEU A 53 15.34 -19.65 -17.38
C LEU A 53 14.08 -18.89 -16.98
N ILE A 54 12.90 -19.48 -17.17
CA ILE A 54 11.63 -18.93 -16.69
C ILE A 54 11.63 -18.89 -15.17
N VAL A 55 11.96 -19.99 -14.49
CA VAL A 55 12.03 -20.03 -13.01
C VAL A 55 13.05 -19.02 -12.48
N VAL A 56 14.24 -18.94 -13.07
CA VAL A 56 15.27 -17.97 -12.69
C VAL A 56 14.78 -16.55 -12.98
N TYR A 57 14.19 -16.28 -14.14
CA TYR A 57 13.65 -14.96 -14.48
C TYR A 57 12.55 -14.51 -13.49
N PHE A 58 11.61 -15.39 -13.14
CA PHE A 58 10.58 -15.07 -12.15
C PHE A 58 11.12 -15.00 -10.72
N SER A 59 12.13 -15.81 -10.36
CA SER A 59 12.77 -15.79 -9.03
C SER A 59 13.72 -14.60 -8.84
N THR A 60 14.34 -14.10 -9.91
CA THR A 60 15.19 -12.90 -9.88
C THR A 60 14.41 -11.60 -10.00
N LYS A 61 13.16 -11.68 -10.46
CA LYS A 61 12.22 -10.56 -10.58
C LYS A 61 11.36 -10.37 -9.32
N GLU A 62 11.50 -11.22 -8.30
CA GLU A 62 11.06 -10.85 -6.96
C GLU A 62 11.90 -9.63 -6.53
N GLU A 63 11.30 -8.44 -6.66
CA GLU A 63 11.82 -7.26 -5.98
C GLU A 63 12.13 -7.65 -4.54
N ASN A 64 13.31 -7.29 -4.03
CA ASN A 64 13.73 -7.56 -2.65
C ASN A 64 12.81 -6.83 -1.66
N ILE A 65 11.54 -7.24 -1.55
CA ILE A 65 10.49 -6.62 -0.76
C ILE A 65 10.02 -7.64 0.26
N LYS A 66 10.04 -7.27 1.53
CA LYS A 66 9.49 -8.07 2.62
C LYS A 66 8.35 -7.33 3.30
N PRO A 67 7.21 -8.00 3.56
CA PRO A 67 6.13 -7.37 4.31
C PRO A 67 6.56 -7.09 5.74
N PHE A 68 6.55 -5.81 6.12
CA PHE A 68 6.69 -5.38 7.50
C PHE A 68 5.37 -5.51 8.26
N ALA A 69 4.25 -5.16 7.63
CA ALA A 69 2.90 -5.35 8.19
C ALA A 69 1.92 -5.72 7.06
N ARG A 70 1.27 -6.88 7.14
CA ARG A 70 0.26 -7.31 6.15
C ARG A 70 -1.12 -6.82 6.53
N GLN A 71 -2.01 -6.59 5.57
CA GLN A 71 -3.37 -6.13 5.84
C GLN A 71 -4.16 -7.13 6.70
N SER A 72 -3.90 -8.43 6.49
CA SER A 72 -4.48 -9.54 7.24
C SER A 72 -4.02 -9.62 8.70
N ASP A 73 -2.89 -9.00 9.03
CA ASP A 73 -2.35 -9.03 10.40
C ASP A 73 -3.20 -8.13 11.31
N ILE A 74 -3.37 -8.56 12.57
CA ILE A 74 -3.84 -7.70 13.65
C ILE A 74 -2.63 -7.45 14.54
N LEU A 75 -2.15 -6.20 14.59
CA LEU A 75 -0.90 -5.84 15.23
C LEU A 75 -1.14 -5.07 16.53
N PRO A 76 -0.93 -5.68 17.72
CA PRO A 76 -0.84 -4.93 18.97
C PRO A 76 0.22 -3.82 18.86
N GLY A 77 1.33 -4.15 18.21
CA GLY A 77 2.37 -3.22 17.81
C GLY A 77 3.59 -3.96 17.29
N LYS A 78 4.25 -3.40 16.28
CA LYS A 78 5.45 -3.96 15.66
C LYS A 78 6.45 -2.86 15.39
N GLY A 79 7.60 -2.94 16.06
CA GLY A 79 8.70 -1.99 15.93
C GLY A 79 9.89 -2.56 15.18
N GLN A 80 10.59 -1.71 14.43
CA GLN A 80 11.91 -1.98 13.88
C GLN A 80 12.81 -0.80 14.19
N ILE A 81 13.82 -1.02 15.03
CA ILE A 81 14.89 -0.03 15.26
C ILE A 81 15.71 0.08 13.98
N VAL A 82 16.04 1.31 13.62
CA VAL A 82 16.91 1.67 12.50
C VAL A 82 18.01 2.60 13.03
N GLU A 83 19.17 2.58 12.38
CA GLU A 83 20.24 3.51 12.73
C GLU A 83 19.79 4.93 12.39
N CYS A 84 19.81 5.81 13.39
CA CYS A 84 19.46 7.21 13.17
C CYS A 84 20.44 7.88 12.21
N SER A 85 19.93 8.69 11.28
CA SER A 85 20.81 9.53 10.48
C SER A 85 21.50 10.59 11.34
N THR A 86 22.80 10.82 11.09
CA THR A 86 23.60 11.80 11.84
C THR A 86 23.04 13.22 11.77
N SER A 87 22.48 13.61 10.63
CA SER A 87 21.84 14.92 10.45
C SER A 87 20.59 15.06 11.31
N TYR A 88 19.76 14.02 11.38
CA TYR A 88 18.57 14.00 12.22
C TYR A 88 18.94 14.13 13.70
N LEU A 89 19.88 13.30 14.20
CA LEU A 89 20.31 13.33 15.61
C LEU A 89 20.81 14.71 16.05
N ARG A 90 21.74 15.30 15.29
CA ARG A 90 22.29 16.64 15.60
C ARG A 90 21.23 17.73 15.69
N GLU A 91 20.09 17.54 15.02
CA GLU A 91 18.98 18.46 15.11
C GLU A 91 18.12 18.19 16.34
N VAL A 92 17.67 16.96 16.54
CA VAL A 92 16.77 16.63 17.65
C VAL A 92 17.43 16.78 19.03
N GLU A 93 18.76 16.66 19.12
CA GLU A 93 19.54 16.89 20.35
C GLU A 93 19.39 18.31 20.92
N ARG A 94 19.01 19.28 20.09
CA ARG A 94 18.79 20.67 20.52
C ARG A 94 17.47 20.87 21.26
N TYR A 95 16.57 19.90 21.22
CA TYR A 95 15.23 20.01 21.78
C TYR A 95 15.04 19.06 22.95
N GLU A 96 15.19 19.60 24.17
CA GLU A 96 15.06 18.84 25.42
C GLU A 96 13.70 18.13 25.50
N GLY A 97 13.74 16.81 25.74
CA GLY A 97 12.55 15.96 25.86
C GLY A 97 11.90 15.55 24.54
N CYS A 98 12.50 15.92 23.39
CA CYS A 98 12.06 15.52 22.06
C CYS A 98 13.05 14.58 21.32
N TYR A 99 14.23 14.33 21.90
CA TYR A 99 15.20 13.38 21.37
C TYR A 99 14.72 11.92 21.55
N PRO A 100 14.59 11.12 20.49
CA PRO A 100 14.06 9.75 20.60
C PRO A 100 15.08 8.82 21.24
N LYS A 101 14.59 7.84 22.02
CA LYS A 101 15.44 6.77 22.56
C LYS A 101 16.10 5.94 21.45
N ASP A 102 15.32 5.62 20.43
CA ASP A 102 15.75 4.86 19.25
C ASP A 102 15.02 5.43 18.02
N CYS A 103 15.74 5.66 16.92
CA CYS A 103 15.07 5.84 15.63
C CYS A 103 14.46 4.52 15.20
N LYS A 104 13.21 4.56 14.78
CA LYS A 104 12.47 3.34 14.45
C LYS A 104 11.29 3.59 13.56
N ARG A 105 10.80 2.50 13.00
CA ARG A 105 9.50 2.35 12.36
C ARG A 105 8.61 1.58 13.31
N TYR A 106 7.38 2.02 13.50
CA TYR A 106 6.43 1.35 14.37
C TYR A 106 5.04 1.33 13.76
N VAL A 107 4.38 0.18 13.78
CA VAL A 107 3.04 -0.02 13.22
C VAL A 107 2.15 -0.68 14.26
N THR A 108 0.94 -0.16 14.48
CA THR A 108 -0.03 -0.70 15.44
C THR A 108 -1.47 -0.48 14.97
N ASP A 109 -2.35 -1.40 15.36
CA ASP A 109 -3.79 -1.36 15.12
C ASP A 109 -4.60 -1.04 16.41
N GLN A 110 -3.93 -0.63 17.49
CA GLN A 110 -4.55 -0.46 18.82
C GLN A 110 -4.83 0.99 19.21
N VAL A 111 -4.18 1.96 18.57
CA VAL A 111 -4.26 3.38 18.99
C VAL A 111 -5.57 4.01 18.53
N ILE A 112 -5.96 3.77 17.28
CA ILE A 112 -7.15 4.36 16.66
C ILE A 112 -8.14 3.25 16.36
N SER A 113 -9.38 3.42 16.83
CA SER A 113 -10.43 2.46 16.56
C SER A 113 -10.88 2.53 15.10
N VAL A 114 -11.44 1.42 14.60
CA VAL A 114 -12.03 1.38 13.25
C VAL A 114 -13.10 2.46 13.09
N ARG A 115 -13.90 2.72 14.13
CA ARG A 115 -14.94 3.75 14.10
C ARG A 115 -14.37 5.16 13.93
N GLU A 116 -13.32 5.50 14.67
CA GLU A 116 -12.66 6.81 14.53
C GLU A 116 -12.03 6.99 13.14
N ALA A 117 -11.46 5.92 12.57
CA ALA A 117 -10.96 5.95 11.20
C ALA A 117 -12.09 6.08 10.16
N GLU A 118 -13.26 5.52 10.41
CA GLU A 118 -14.45 5.71 9.57
C GLU A 118 -14.97 7.15 9.62
N ASP A 119 -15.07 7.74 10.81
CA ASP A 119 -15.50 9.14 10.97
C ASP A 119 -14.53 10.10 10.25
N LEU A 120 -13.21 9.83 10.33
CA LEU A 120 -12.20 10.58 9.56
C LEU A 120 -12.29 10.32 8.04
N LEU A 121 -12.63 9.10 7.62
CA LEU A 121 -12.86 8.79 6.21
C LEU A 121 -14.07 9.54 5.66
N GLU A 122 -15.16 9.63 6.42
CA GLU A 122 -16.33 10.41 6.07
C GLU A 122 -15.98 11.89 5.93
N MET A 123 -15.19 12.44 6.87
CA MET A 123 -14.66 13.79 6.78
C MET A 123 -13.83 13.99 5.51
N ALA A 124 -12.89 13.09 5.20
CA ALA A 124 -12.08 13.17 3.97
C ALA A 124 -12.96 13.18 2.72
N LYS A 125 -13.95 12.28 2.65
CA LYS A 125 -14.90 12.19 1.53
C LYS A 125 -15.76 13.44 1.37
N LYS A 126 -16.17 14.11 2.46
CA LYS A 126 -16.86 15.41 2.38
C LYS A 126 -15.98 16.42 1.64
N GLY A 127 -14.71 16.52 2.01
CA GLY A 127 -13.74 17.41 1.37
C GLY A 127 -13.51 17.08 -0.11
N PHE A 128 -13.22 15.81 -0.43
CA PHE A 128 -12.97 15.38 -1.81
C PHE A 128 -14.23 15.32 -2.69
N LYS A 129 -15.42 15.51 -2.12
CA LYS A 129 -16.66 15.68 -2.91
C LYS A 129 -16.73 17.06 -3.59
N VAL A 130 -16.12 18.08 -2.99
CA VAL A 130 -16.15 19.47 -3.48
C VAL A 130 -14.87 19.90 -4.23
N GLY A 131 -13.89 19.00 -4.30
CA GLY A 131 -12.66 19.18 -5.06
C GLY A 131 -11.91 17.87 -5.24
N GLY A 132 -11.03 17.81 -6.22
CA GLY A 132 -10.13 16.69 -6.46
C GLY A 132 -9.15 17.04 -7.56
N SER A 133 -8.00 16.39 -7.60
CA SER A 133 -7.01 16.60 -8.65
C SER A 133 -7.50 16.06 -10.00
N ALA A 134 -6.98 16.67 -11.08
CA ALA A 134 -7.07 16.12 -12.43
C ALA A 134 -6.31 14.79 -12.55
N GLY A 135 -5.26 14.60 -11.75
CA GLY A 135 -4.46 13.39 -11.73
C GLY A 135 -4.82 12.41 -10.62
N GLY A 136 -3.84 11.58 -10.25
CA GLY A 136 -3.99 10.47 -9.33
C GLY A 136 -3.94 10.80 -7.84
N ALA A 137 -3.55 12.02 -7.45
CA ALA A 137 -3.42 12.41 -6.04
C ALA A 137 -4.16 13.71 -5.73
N SER A 138 -5.08 13.65 -4.78
CA SER A 138 -5.73 14.83 -4.20
C SER A 138 -5.31 14.99 -2.75
N ILE A 139 -5.14 16.23 -2.30
CA ILE A 139 -4.79 16.60 -0.94
C ILE A 139 -5.85 17.52 -0.36
N LEU A 140 -6.14 17.34 0.93
CA LEU A 140 -6.96 18.22 1.75
C LEU A 140 -6.20 18.53 3.06
N ASP A 141 -5.82 19.78 3.27
CA ASP A 141 -5.21 20.28 4.50
C ASP A 141 -6.21 21.16 5.26
N LEU A 142 -6.64 20.70 6.44
CA LEU A 142 -7.59 21.40 7.29
C LEU A 142 -7.00 22.64 7.97
N HIS A 143 -5.67 22.78 8.05
CA HIS A 143 -5.04 23.89 8.75
C HIS A 143 -4.98 25.13 7.87
N SER A 144 -4.58 24.94 6.62
CA SER A 144 -4.52 26.00 5.60
C SER A 144 -5.82 26.17 4.82
N GLY A 145 -6.66 25.11 4.78
CA GLY A 145 -7.84 25.02 3.92
C GLY A 145 -7.52 24.59 2.49
N ALA A 146 -6.27 24.22 2.19
CA ALA A 146 -5.88 23.82 0.84
C ALA A 146 -6.58 22.52 0.42
N LEU A 147 -7.26 22.54 -0.72
CA LEU A 147 -7.89 21.38 -1.35
C LEU A 147 -7.52 21.34 -2.83
N SER A 148 -7.08 20.18 -3.34
CA SER A 148 -6.84 19.99 -4.77
C SER A 148 -8.13 20.21 -5.59
N LYS A 149 -8.04 20.94 -6.70
CA LYS A 149 -9.13 21.13 -7.66
C LYS A 149 -8.58 21.28 -9.09
N GLY A 150 -8.72 20.22 -9.87
CA GLY A 150 -8.08 20.13 -11.19
C GLY A 150 -6.56 20.12 -11.04
N THR A 151 -5.87 21.10 -11.62
CA THR A 151 -4.40 21.23 -11.57
C THR A 151 -3.90 22.25 -10.54
N HIS A 152 -4.78 22.80 -9.70
CA HIS A 152 -4.45 23.84 -8.73
C HIS A 152 -5.06 23.51 -7.35
N TYR A 153 -4.78 24.36 -6.35
CA TYR A 153 -5.39 24.29 -5.03
C TYR A 153 -6.41 25.42 -4.84
N ILE A 154 -7.50 25.13 -4.13
CA ILE A 154 -8.44 26.14 -3.62
C ILE A 154 -8.36 26.20 -2.10
N ASN A 155 -8.85 27.30 -1.53
CA ASN A 155 -9.02 27.43 -0.08
C ASN A 155 -10.49 27.21 0.28
N ILE A 156 -10.80 26.12 0.99
CA ILE A 156 -12.18 25.76 1.38
C ILE A 156 -12.80 26.70 2.43
N TYR A 157 -11.99 27.46 3.15
CA TYR A 157 -12.48 28.41 4.15
C TYR A 157 -12.89 29.74 3.54
N LYS A 158 -12.31 30.10 2.39
CA LYS A 158 -12.56 31.35 1.67
C LYS A 158 -13.61 31.25 0.56
N ASN A 159 -14.18 30.05 0.35
CA ASN A 159 -15.14 29.80 -0.71
C ASN A 159 -16.55 29.63 -0.11
N GLU A 160 -17.50 30.44 -0.58
CA GLU A 160 -18.90 30.42 -0.11
C GLU A 160 -19.58 29.05 -0.34
N ASP A 161 -19.26 28.35 -1.43
CA ASP A 161 -19.83 27.03 -1.73
C ASP A 161 -19.40 25.95 -0.73
N THR A 162 -18.30 26.18 -0.01
CA THR A 162 -17.74 25.25 0.97
C THR A 162 -17.85 25.78 2.40
N LYS A 163 -18.62 26.86 2.61
CA LYS A 163 -18.96 27.37 3.93
C LYS A 163 -19.74 26.31 4.70
N ASN A 164 -19.28 25.98 5.90
CA ASN A 164 -19.84 24.89 6.73
C ASN A 164 -19.64 23.47 6.18
N LEU A 165 -18.65 23.25 5.29
CA LEU A 165 -18.32 21.91 4.80
C LEU A 165 -17.97 20.93 5.94
N PHE A 166 -17.28 21.42 6.96
CA PHE A 166 -16.95 20.67 8.17
C PHE A 166 -17.69 21.23 9.38
N THR A 167 -18.15 20.31 10.23
CA THR A 167 -18.84 20.61 11.49
C THR A 167 -17.87 20.62 12.66
N GLU A 168 -18.30 21.16 13.81
CA GLU A 168 -17.50 21.08 15.04
C GLU A 168 -17.23 19.62 15.46
N ASN A 169 -18.16 18.70 15.16
CA ASN A 169 -17.93 17.28 15.42
C ASN A 169 -16.80 16.70 14.56
N ASP A 170 -16.71 17.12 13.29
CA ASP A 170 -15.61 16.73 12.39
C ASP A 170 -14.25 17.22 12.92
N PHE A 171 -14.19 18.45 13.44
CA PHE A 171 -12.96 18.98 14.05
C PHE A 171 -12.64 18.30 15.40
N ASN A 172 -13.66 17.95 16.19
CA ASN A 172 -13.49 17.22 17.45
C ASN A 172 -12.89 15.83 17.22
N ILE A 173 -13.38 15.05 16.24
CA ILE A 173 -12.81 13.73 15.94
C ILE A 173 -11.36 13.84 15.49
N TYR A 174 -11.04 14.82 14.62
CA TYR A 174 -9.65 15.10 14.23
C TYR A 174 -8.78 15.40 15.44
N ARG A 175 -9.24 16.27 16.35
CA ARG A 175 -8.50 16.67 17.56
C ARG A 175 -8.20 15.48 18.47
N VAL A 176 -9.20 14.63 18.71
CA VAL A 176 -9.08 13.41 19.54
C VAL A 176 -8.09 12.45 18.93
N VAL A 177 -8.22 12.14 17.62
CA VAL A 177 -7.31 11.22 16.92
C VAL A 177 -5.89 11.76 16.93
N LYS A 178 -5.69 13.04 16.62
CA LYS A 178 -4.37 13.68 16.66
C LYS A 178 -3.74 13.60 18.04
N GLU A 179 -4.50 13.82 19.12
CA GLU A 179 -3.97 13.66 20.48
C GLU A 179 -3.55 12.22 20.77
N LYS A 180 -4.38 11.23 20.43
CA LYS A 180 -4.01 9.81 20.57
C LYS A 180 -2.71 9.49 19.84
N ILE A 181 -2.55 9.99 18.62
CA ILE A 181 -1.32 9.83 17.84
C ILE A 181 -0.14 10.51 18.55
N ARG A 182 -0.29 11.75 19.03
CA ARG A 182 0.77 12.48 19.77
C ARG A 182 1.25 11.69 20.99
N TYR A 183 0.33 11.16 21.80
CA TYR A 183 0.68 10.33 22.95
C TYR A 183 1.32 9.00 22.54
N ALA A 184 0.86 8.36 21.46
CA ALA A 184 1.46 7.13 20.96
C ALA A 184 2.90 7.34 20.46
N VAL A 185 3.16 8.44 19.75
CA VAL A 185 4.52 8.85 19.36
C VAL A 185 5.37 9.07 20.63
N GLY A 186 4.87 9.84 21.60
CA GLY A 186 5.57 10.05 22.87
C GLY A 186 5.97 8.75 23.57
N HIS A 187 5.00 7.85 23.75
CA HIS A 187 5.21 6.57 24.39
C HIS A 187 6.21 5.69 23.65
N HIS A 188 6.04 5.51 22.33
CA HIS A 188 6.89 4.59 21.58
C HIS A 188 8.30 5.15 21.35
N PHE A 189 8.48 6.44 21.09
CA PHE A 189 9.81 7.00 20.85
C PHE A 189 10.55 7.40 22.13
N GLY A 190 9.90 7.28 23.30
CA GLY A 190 10.52 7.60 24.60
C GLY A 190 10.69 9.10 24.82
N ILE A 191 9.77 9.90 24.28
CA ILE A 191 9.80 11.36 24.33
C ILE A 191 8.58 11.90 25.06
N SER A 192 8.67 13.12 25.59
CA SER A 192 7.54 13.74 26.26
C SER A 192 6.51 14.19 25.22
N PRO A 193 5.23 13.75 25.29
CA PRO A 193 4.19 14.23 24.37
C PRO A 193 4.08 15.76 24.36
N ASN A 194 4.35 16.43 25.49
CA ASN A 194 4.27 17.89 25.63
C ASN A 194 5.47 18.64 25.03
N LYS A 195 6.45 17.92 24.49
CA LYS A 195 7.63 18.46 23.82
C LYS A 195 7.62 18.20 22.31
N ILE A 196 6.55 17.60 21.79
CA ILE A 196 6.26 17.51 20.37
C ILE A 196 4.98 18.27 20.05
N TYR A 197 4.99 18.97 18.93
CA TYR A 197 3.93 19.86 18.51
C TYR A 197 3.45 19.47 17.12
N LEU A 198 2.15 19.57 16.87
CA LEU A 198 1.60 19.44 15.52
C LEU A 198 2.24 20.50 14.61
N THR A 199 2.57 20.16 13.36
CA THR A 199 3.18 21.09 12.39
C THR A 199 2.54 20.95 11.01
N HIS A 200 2.72 22.00 10.19
CA HIS A 200 2.48 21.89 8.75
C HIS A 200 3.56 21.03 8.10
N THR A 201 3.24 20.19 7.10
CA THR A 201 1.90 19.96 6.53
C THR A 201 1.24 18.71 7.12
N THR A 202 -0.01 18.82 7.59
CA THR A 202 -0.83 17.69 8.02
C THR A 202 -2.06 17.62 7.12
N PHE A 203 -2.30 16.50 6.45
CA PHE A 203 -3.29 16.45 5.39
C PHE A 203 -3.91 15.06 5.17
N PHE A 204 -5.13 15.05 4.65
CA PHE A 204 -5.74 13.88 4.04
C PHE A 204 -5.24 13.73 2.60
N SER A 205 -5.02 12.49 2.20
CA SER A 205 -4.66 12.11 0.83
C SER A 205 -5.72 11.19 0.24
N GLU A 206 -6.08 11.44 -1.01
CA GLU A 206 -6.85 10.55 -1.86
C GLU A 206 -5.97 10.13 -3.04
N LEU A 207 -5.62 8.85 -3.11
CA LEU A 207 -4.82 8.30 -4.21
C LEU A 207 -5.66 7.36 -5.06
N THR A 208 -5.61 7.54 -6.38
CA THR A 208 -6.36 6.74 -7.37
C THR A 208 -5.43 6.21 -8.46
N ALA A 209 -5.98 5.38 -9.35
CA ALA A 209 -5.27 4.84 -10.51
C ALA A 209 -5.18 5.81 -11.71
N LYS A 210 -5.67 7.04 -11.58
CA LYS A 210 -5.53 8.05 -12.64
C LYS A 210 -4.05 8.35 -12.87
N LYS A 211 -3.68 8.58 -14.13
CA LYS A 211 -2.33 9.05 -14.47
C LYS A 211 -2.11 10.44 -13.88
N ALA A 212 -0.85 10.75 -13.54
CA ALA A 212 -0.50 12.10 -13.13
C ALA A 212 -0.81 13.11 -14.25
N ALA A 213 -1.44 14.22 -13.89
CA ALA A 213 -1.68 15.35 -14.78
C ALA A 213 -0.58 16.42 -14.64
N GLY A 214 0.13 16.44 -13.51
CA GLY A 214 1.34 17.22 -13.30
C GLY A 214 2.24 16.65 -12.20
N ILE A 215 3.35 17.32 -11.90
CA ILE A 215 4.35 16.85 -10.93
C ILE A 215 3.78 16.65 -9.52
N HIS A 216 2.79 17.46 -9.12
CA HIS A 216 2.12 17.33 -7.83
C HIS A 216 1.24 16.08 -7.71
N ASP A 217 0.96 15.39 -8.82
CA ASP A 217 0.26 14.11 -8.82
C ASP A 217 1.20 12.90 -8.78
N GLU A 218 2.52 13.12 -8.84
CA GLU A 218 3.52 12.06 -8.82
C GLU A 218 3.91 11.67 -7.40
N TYR A 219 3.01 10.98 -6.70
CA TYR A 219 3.16 10.61 -5.29
C TYR A 219 4.08 9.40 -5.01
N TRP A 220 4.57 8.72 -6.06
CA TRP A 220 5.25 7.43 -5.95
C TRP A 220 6.78 7.53 -5.95
N HIS A 221 7.31 8.74 -5.86
CA HIS A 221 8.76 8.95 -5.87
C HIS A 221 9.36 8.74 -4.48
N PRO A 222 10.54 8.08 -4.40
CA PRO A 222 11.31 8.00 -3.16
C PRO A 222 11.65 9.37 -2.58
N HIS A 223 11.38 9.55 -1.29
CA HIS A 223 11.70 10.77 -0.57
C HIS A 223 12.03 10.50 0.91
N VAL A 224 12.56 11.55 1.55
CA VAL A 224 12.75 11.64 3.00
C VAL A 224 11.88 12.80 3.47
N ASP A 225 11.03 12.55 4.46
CA ASP A 225 10.10 13.54 4.97
C ASP A 225 10.79 14.78 5.51
N LYS A 226 11.89 14.60 6.26
CA LYS A 226 12.68 15.71 6.78
C LYS A 226 13.25 16.61 5.68
N GLU A 227 13.65 16.03 4.56
CA GLU A 227 14.19 16.79 3.43
C GLU A 227 13.07 17.52 2.66
N THR A 228 11.88 16.95 2.64
CA THR A 228 10.69 17.52 1.97
C THR A 228 10.06 18.62 2.82
N TYR A 229 9.96 18.39 4.13
CA TYR A 229 9.38 19.29 5.13
C TYR A 229 10.40 19.47 6.27
N PRO A 230 11.25 20.53 6.19
CA PRO A 230 12.37 20.74 7.11
C PRO A 230 12.03 20.75 8.59
N HIS A 231 10.77 20.95 8.98
CA HIS A 231 10.35 21.04 10.37
C HIS A 231 9.82 19.73 10.94
N PHE A 232 9.68 18.68 10.14
CA PHE A 232 9.24 17.37 10.63
C PHE A 232 10.32 16.74 11.50
N HIS A 233 9.93 16.12 12.61
CA HIS A 233 10.81 15.26 13.39
C HIS A 233 10.21 13.86 13.55
N TYR A 234 8.89 13.77 13.59
CA TYR A 234 8.15 12.51 13.60
C TYR A 234 7.01 12.55 12.58
N THR A 235 6.93 11.52 11.74
CA THR A 235 5.85 11.37 10.77
C THR A 235 4.95 10.24 11.21
N THR A 236 3.64 10.42 11.05
CA THR A 236 2.67 9.35 11.18
C THR A 236 1.73 9.29 9.99
N LEU A 237 1.33 8.09 9.61
CA LEU A 237 0.29 7.82 8.62
C LEU A 237 -0.77 6.93 9.25
N LEU A 238 -2.01 7.42 9.29
CA LEU A 238 -3.18 6.63 9.66
C LEU A 238 -3.93 6.24 8.39
N TYR A 239 -4.07 4.94 8.16
CA TYR A 239 -4.76 4.41 6.98
C TYR A 239 -6.28 4.37 7.21
N LEU A 240 -7.04 4.86 6.23
CA LEU A 240 -8.50 4.99 6.32
C LEU A 240 -9.24 3.97 5.43
N GLY A 241 -8.51 3.03 4.82
CA GLY A 241 -9.06 1.96 3.99
C GLY A 241 -8.16 0.73 3.98
N ASP A 242 -8.68 -0.36 3.43
CA ASP A 242 -8.08 -1.69 3.46
C ASP A 242 -7.45 -2.08 2.11
N TYR A 243 -6.16 -2.42 2.15
CA TYR A 243 -5.43 -2.96 1.00
C TYR A 243 -6.01 -4.31 0.54
N ASN A 244 -6.15 -4.48 -0.78
CA ASN A 244 -6.82 -5.60 -1.46
C ASN A 244 -8.31 -5.80 -1.13
N ILE A 245 -8.93 -4.87 -0.40
CA ILE A 245 -10.38 -4.83 -0.16
C ILE A 245 -10.98 -3.58 -0.80
N ASP A 246 -10.55 -2.39 -0.37
CA ASP A 246 -11.02 -1.10 -0.87
C ASP A 246 -10.22 -0.62 -2.10
N PHE A 247 -8.94 -0.99 -2.18
CA PHE A 247 -8.03 -0.61 -3.27
C PHE A 247 -6.88 -1.62 -3.47
N LYS A 248 -6.19 -1.53 -4.61
CA LYS A 248 -5.00 -2.33 -4.94
C LYS A 248 -3.82 -1.41 -5.30
N GLY A 249 -2.60 -1.94 -5.15
CA GLY A 249 -1.39 -1.10 -5.16
C GLY A 249 -1.33 -0.22 -3.90
N GLY A 250 -0.68 0.94 -3.96
CA GLY A 250 -0.78 1.92 -2.86
C GLY A 250 -0.13 1.51 -1.52
N ARG A 251 0.68 0.44 -1.49
CA ARG A 251 1.42 0.07 -0.27
C ARG A 251 2.45 1.15 0.05
N PHE A 252 2.72 1.34 1.34
CA PHE A 252 3.80 2.21 1.78
C PHE A 252 5.08 1.39 1.87
N VAL A 253 6.18 1.88 1.30
CA VAL A 253 7.42 1.11 1.14
C VAL A 253 8.58 1.89 1.73
N PHE A 254 9.18 1.35 2.79
CA PHE A 254 10.48 1.81 3.25
C PHE A 254 11.58 1.21 2.38
N ILE A 255 12.54 2.04 1.98
CA ILE A 255 13.70 1.64 1.18
C ILE A 255 14.85 1.36 2.15
N ASP A 256 15.34 0.13 2.14
CA ASP A 256 16.47 -0.30 2.97
C ASP A 256 17.60 -0.84 2.09
N GLU A 257 18.82 -0.90 2.62
CA GLU A 257 20.00 -1.36 1.88
C GLU A 257 19.87 -2.78 1.31
N LYS A 258 19.23 -3.69 2.05
CA LYS A 258 19.15 -5.12 1.69
C LYS A 258 17.83 -5.48 1.02
N PHE A 259 16.72 -5.11 1.65
CA PHE A 259 15.38 -5.40 1.18
C PHE A 259 14.41 -4.35 1.67
N ASN A 260 13.61 -3.82 0.74
CA ASN A 260 12.54 -2.89 1.03
C ASN A 260 11.49 -3.54 1.93
N ARG A 261 10.80 -2.72 2.71
CA ARG A 261 9.82 -3.16 3.68
C ARG A 261 8.46 -2.52 3.43
N THR A 262 7.44 -3.33 3.19
CA THR A 262 6.08 -2.84 2.89
C THR A 262 5.20 -2.81 4.13
N VAL A 263 4.46 -1.72 4.29
CA VAL A 263 3.28 -1.64 5.16
C VAL A 263 2.06 -1.67 4.26
N GLU A 264 1.26 -2.73 4.39
CA GLU A 264 -0.03 -2.86 3.75
C GLU A 264 -1.08 -2.12 4.57
N PRO A 265 -1.77 -1.12 3.97
CA PRO A 265 -2.81 -0.36 4.64
C PRO A 265 -3.95 -1.24 5.16
N ARG A 266 -4.37 -0.96 6.39
CA ARG A 266 -5.55 -1.54 7.06
C ARG A 266 -6.30 -0.40 7.72
N LYS A 267 -7.62 -0.36 7.65
CA LYS A 267 -8.37 0.75 8.26
C LYS A 267 -8.11 0.83 9.77
N GLY A 268 -7.72 2.03 10.24
CA GLY A 268 -7.34 2.28 11.64
C GLY A 268 -5.88 1.98 11.98
N ARG A 269 -5.11 1.38 11.08
CA ARG A 269 -3.68 1.12 11.28
C ARG A 269 -2.89 2.41 11.30
N LEU A 270 -2.09 2.60 12.34
CA LEU A 270 -1.18 3.72 12.51
C LEU A 270 0.26 3.27 12.25
N SER A 271 0.91 3.90 11.27
CA SER A 271 2.35 3.81 11.05
C SER A 271 3.01 5.09 11.58
N MET A 272 4.10 4.96 12.33
CA MET A 272 4.85 6.08 12.90
C MET A 272 6.35 5.83 12.78
N PHE A 273 7.11 6.86 12.43
CA PHE A 273 8.56 6.76 12.25
C PHE A 273 9.25 8.11 12.45
N THR A 274 10.55 8.09 12.76
CA THR A 274 11.38 9.30 12.76
C THR A 274 11.53 9.83 11.33
N SER A 275 11.40 11.13 11.12
CA SER A 275 11.31 11.67 9.74
C SER A 275 12.63 11.75 8.97
N GLY A 276 13.75 11.39 9.62
CA GLY A 276 15.10 11.50 9.07
C GLY A 276 15.40 10.54 7.91
N ALA A 277 16.63 10.64 7.37
CA ALA A 277 17.05 9.89 6.18
C ALA A 277 17.05 8.37 6.38
N GLU A 278 17.07 7.89 7.64
CA GLU A 278 16.93 6.48 8.00
C GLU A 278 15.57 5.87 7.61
N ASN A 279 14.59 6.71 7.27
CA ASN A 279 13.25 6.30 6.86
C ASN A 279 12.91 6.77 5.44
N ARG A 280 13.87 6.71 4.50
CA ARG A 280 13.58 6.94 3.08
C ARG A 280 12.48 5.98 2.58
N HIS A 281 11.47 6.50 1.90
CA HIS A 281 10.29 5.73 1.52
C HIS A 281 9.58 6.25 0.28
N TYR A 282 8.61 5.48 -0.22
CA TYR A 282 7.68 5.87 -1.28
C TYR A 282 6.33 5.16 -1.11
N VAL A 283 5.33 5.60 -1.87
CA VAL A 283 4.03 4.91 -1.97
C VAL A 283 3.92 4.27 -3.36
N GLU A 284 3.56 2.99 -3.42
CA GLU A 284 3.29 2.35 -4.71
C GLU A 284 2.11 3.02 -5.43
N LYS A 285 2.11 2.97 -6.76
CA LYS A 285 0.94 3.44 -7.53
C LYS A 285 -0.29 2.61 -7.16
N VAL A 286 -1.41 3.30 -6.91
CA VAL A 286 -2.72 2.67 -6.82
C VAL A 286 -3.09 2.17 -8.22
N THR A 287 -3.56 0.93 -8.31
CA THR A 287 -3.91 0.29 -9.58
C THR A 287 -5.42 0.09 -9.74
N SER A 288 -6.17 0.07 -8.64
CA SER A 288 -7.65 0.07 -8.64
C SER A 288 -8.19 0.56 -7.31
N GLY A 289 -9.41 1.11 -7.30
CA GLY A 289 -10.04 1.66 -6.09
C GLY A 289 -9.47 3.01 -5.68
N ILE A 290 -9.73 3.40 -4.42
CA ILE A 290 -9.30 4.68 -3.86
C ILE A 290 -8.65 4.44 -2.50
N ARG A 291 -7.42 4.93 -2.35
CA ARG A 291 -6.68 4.86 -1.09
C ARG A 291 -6.81 6.18 -0.35
N TYR A 292 -7.39 6.14 0.84
CA TYR A 292 -7.44 7.26 1.77
C TYR A 292 -6.47 7.04 2.94
N ALA A 293 -5.74 8.10 3.29
CA ALA A 293 -4.91 8.15 4.49
C ALA A 293 -4.81 9.60 5.00
N ILE A 294 -4.53 9.75 6.29
CA ILE A 294 -4.16 11.04 6.88
C ILE A 294 -2.71 10.97 7.37
N THR A 295 -1.92 11.96 6.95
CA THR A 295 -0.55 12.16 7.44
C THR A 295 -0.58 13.20 8.54
N VAL A 296 -0.17 12.83 9.75
CA VAL A 296 -0.08 13.74 10.91
C VAL A 296 1.38 13.80 11.34
N SER A 297 1.96 15.00 11.29
CA SER A 297 3.39 15.19 11.52
C SER A 297 3.65 16.08 12.71
N PHE A 298 4.74 15.80 13.41
CA PHE A 298 5.12 16.51 14.62
C PHE A 298 6.52 17.09 14.51
N THR A 299 6.69 18.28 15.08
CA THR A 299 7.94 18.99 15.23
C THR A 299 8.36 19.05 16.71
N CYS A 300 9.66 19.06 16.95
CA CYS A 300 10.27 19.40 18.23
C CYS A 300 10.36 20.91 18.46
N ASP A 301 10.22 21.71 17.41
CA ASP A 301 10.37 23.17 17.47
C ASP A 301 9.02 23.86 17.68
N LYS A 302 8.85 24.45 18.86
CA LYS A 302 7.62 25.17 19.20
C LYS A 302 7.30 26.33 18.25
N ASN A 303 8.30 26.91 17.57
CA ASN A 303 8.08 27.99 16.61
C ASN A 303 7.36 27.52 15.34
N HIS A 304 7.36 26.22 15.08
CA HIS A 304 6.65 25.58 13.96
C HIS A 304 5.37 24.86 14.43
N ALA A 305 4.98 25.04 15.70
CA ALA A 305 3.75 24.51 16.23
C ALA A 305 2.54 25.21 15.59
N ILE A 306 1.51 24.42 15.30
CA ILE A 306 0.23 24.93 14.78
C ILE A 306 -0.93 24.56 15.70
N GLU A 307 -1.96 25.39 15.69
CA GLU A 307 -3.20 25.14 16.41
C GLU A 307 -4.06 24.09 15.70
N ASP A 308 -5.00 23.50 16.45
CA ASP A 308 -5.99 22.61 15.87
C ASP A 308 -6.93 23.37 14.91
N PRO A 309 -7.38 22.73 13.81
CA PRO A 309 -8.38 23.33 12.95
C PRO A 309 -9.72 23.44 13.70
N SER A 310 -10.48 24.49 13.41
CA SER A 310 -11.74 24.78 14.08
C SER A 310 -12.73 25.47 13.14
N ILE A 311 -14.00 25.50 13.54
CA ILE A 311 -15.07 26.15 12.77
C ILE A 311 -14.81 27.65 12.55
N ASN A 312 -14.04 28.29 13.44
CA ASN A 312 -13.68 29.71 13.34
C ASN A 312 -12.90 30.03 12.05
N LYS A 313 -12.28 29.04 11.41
CA LYS A 313 -11.62 29.20 10.11
C LYS A 313 -12.60 29.66 9.02
N TYR A 314 -13.88 29.33 9.10
CA TYR A 314 -14.92 29.81 8.16
C TYR A 314 -15.38 31.25 8.40
N LEU A 315 -14.99 31.86 9.52
CA LEU A 315 -15.40 33.21 9.92
C LEU A 315 -14.38 34.28 9.52
N ASN A 316 -13.19 33.87 9.07
CA ASN A 316 -12.04 34.71 8.72
C ASN A 316 -11.77 34.68 7.21
#